data_AF-A0A2V2AKL7-F1
#
_entry.id   AF-A0A2V2AKL7-F1
#
_cell.length_a   1.000
_cell.length_b   1.000
_cell.length_c   1.000
_cell.angle_alpha   90.00
_cell.angle_beta   90.00
_cell.angle_gamma   90.00
#
_symmetry.space_group_name_H-M   'P 1'
#
loop_
_entity.id
_entity.type
_entity.pdbx_description
1 polymer ?
#
loop_
_entity_poly.entity_id
_entity_poly.type
_entity_poly.pdbx_seq_one_letter_code
_entity_poly.pdbx_strand_id
1 'polypeptide(L)'
;MTGEPTAHDTHDTHDAENTRGTGRDPASGGSPPQPGDRLRPGTAVTPLRAGLHLRGRRGSLTLEGSTAVPVVWGLLEEPLRTGGLAGFREGLEPGSAVRAAADTLLGRLADHDLLLPAPPAAPHPDPAVARWIDATAAHPDAAAALLATARAEVLAHDPNSPTATAALRALTAGGVPVTLTPDPDLPPDRILLTVHGAGPDRTVAAGRGGATGYVTAPGSTAQARADAAALEARLTHATTTVLDSAAEPQPRRIPGTFAALLAGAAAHRLLCAAARLPDPATEADDPRLLPGIPTVLLADPHPPRADHHSWLGPERIDADRHVHLAPPTELAEALRRIAALGEHRSGPLPAPLPGDLPQLPVPLAACTPPAAGHATTPRTLTGGGPRLDLARLELFCRAAELLLGETTFTVGADPGHARGRTLRHTAARRLAAAPHDRPPLDPAHWSGHPQLRHWWTTLTGRLAVPARLEVHRAAPHAHAYRAVVRRTPQEPEHGPGPGHGPGPLLGEAVEATPGDAAAFAALAAVTAVTAAAAAAAAPGAPPPPSGGAAAPLAAAGVPTATWEDPGWTGGWLADLAGREEALQDTLHRLYGARPTTTPPAPAPAPAPDPGLAGLLRSFGFTVLHTPEEHR
;
A
#
# COMPACT_ATOMS: atom_id res chain seq x y z
N MET A 1 -35.66 -46.66 51.19
CA MET A 1 -36.19 -45.28 51.27
C MET A 1 -35.95 -44.64 49.91
N THR A 2 -36.82 -45.04 48.97
CA THR A 2 -37.83 -44.20 48.26
C THR A 2 -37.18 -43.40 47.13
N GLY A 3 -37.26 -43.80 45.87
CA GLY A 3 -38.00 -44.90 45.26
C GLY A 3 -37.62 -45.07 43.79
N GLU A 4 -37.47 -46.34 43.43
CA GLU A 4 -37.55 -47.08 42.16
C GLU A 4 -37.77 -46.44 40.76
N PRO A 5 -37.44 -47.22 39.69
CA PRO A 5 -36.96 -46.76 38.38
C PRO A 5 -37.99 -46.95 37.25
N THR A 6 -37.71 -46.44 36.03
CA THR A 6 -37.66 -47.23 34.76
C THR A 6 -37.41 -46.37 33.51
N ALA A 7 -36.57 -46.95 32.64
CA ALA A 7 -36.29 -46.77 31.21
C ALA A 7 -37.10 -45.79 30.33
N HIS A 8 -36.39 -45.06 29.45
CA HIS A 8 -36.57 -45.20 27.99
C HIS A 8 -35.41 -44.63 27.16
N ASP A 9 -35.04 -45.39 26.13
CA ASP A 9 -34.19 -45.04 24.99
C ASP A 9 -34.62 -43.74 24.30
N THR A 10 -33.67 -42.97 23.77
CA THR A 10 -33.44 -42.87 22.30
C THR A 10 -32.29 -41.91 21.98
N HIS A 11 -31.57 -42.27 20.91
CA HIS A 11 -30.57 -41.47 20.21
C HIS A 11 -30.96 -40.00 20.06
N ASP A 12 -29.98 -39.11 20.20
CA ASP A 12 -29.92 -37.99 19.26
C ASP A 12 -28.49 -37.66 18.83
N THR A 13 -28.41 -37.44 17.53
CA THR A 13 -27.21 -37.52 16.71
C THR A 13 -26.56 -36.15 16.66
N HIS A 14 -25.23 -36.14 16.78
CA HIS A 14 -24.42 -34.97 16.46
C HIS A 14 -24.62 -34.58 15.00
N ASP A 15 -25.12 -33.37 14.76
CA ASP A 15 -24.81 -32.63 13.55
C ASP A 15 -24.43 -31.19 13.89
N ALA A 16 -23.22 -30.86 13.43
CA ALA A 16 -22.58 -29.58 13.55
C ALA A 16 -22.92 -28.73 12.32
N GLU A 17 -23.34 -27.48 12.51
CA GLU A 17 -23.34 -26.52 11.42
C GLU A 17 -23.10 -25.08 11.92
N ASN A 18 -22.09 -24.46 11.30
CA ASN A 18 -21.94 -23.04 11.03
C ASN A 18 -21.83 -22.03 12.20
N THR A 19 -20.62 -21.88 12.72
CA THR A 19 -20.13 -20.61 13.26
C THR A 19 -19.18 -19.93 12.26
N ARG A 20 -19.75 -19.18 11.31
CA ARG A 20 -19.01 -18.12 10.60
C ARG A 20 -19.04 -16.86 11.47
N GLY A 21 -17.91 -16.58 12.10
CA GLY A 21 -17.66 -15.33 12.80
C GLY A 21 -17.42 -14.19 11.82
N THR A 22 -18.40 -13.27 11.73
CA THR A 22 -18.18 -11.88 11.33
C THR A 22 -18.75 -10.99 12.43
N GLY A 23 -18.02 -10.91 13.54
CA GLY A 23 -18.29 -9.96 14.61
C GLY A 23 -17.45 -8.70 14.39
N ARG A 24 -17.95 -7.78 13.56
CA ARG A 24 -17.57 -6.37 13.65
C ARG A 24 -18.59 -5.77 14.62
N ASP A 25 -18.20 -5.55 15.87
CA ASP A 25 -19.05 -4.92 16.87
C ASP A 25 -19.63 -3.59 16.35
N PRO A 26 -20.95 -3.43 16.24
CA PRO A 26 -21.58 -2.13 16.05
C PRO A 26 -22.01 -1.64 17.44
N ALA A 27 -21.05 -1.15 18.21
CA ALA A 27 -21.32 -0.47 19.48
C ALA A 27 -20.82 0.97 19.43
N SER A 28 -21.19 1.72 18.39
CA SER A 28 -21.41 3.16 18.53
C SER A 28 -22.89 3.35 18.83
N GLY A 29 -23.24 3.43 20.12
CA GLY A 29 -24.60 3.76 20.53
C GLY A 29 -24.97 5.16 20.01
N GLY A 30 -25.72 5.20 18.90
CA GLY A 30 -26.31 6.44 18.41
C GLY A 30 -27.30 6.97 19.44
N SER A 31 -27.17 8.24 19.80
CA SER A 31 -28.20 8.92 20.60
C SER A 31 -29.54 8.81 19.88
N PRO A 32 -30.66 8.55 20.60
CA PRO A 32 -31.96 8.44 19.98
C PRO A 32 -32.31 9.75 19.22
N PRO A 33 -32.93 9.64 18.03
CA PRO A 33 -33.21 10.80 17.19
C PRO A 33 -34.14 11.78 17.92
N GLN A 34 -33.70 13.03 17.99
CA GLN A 34 -34.37 14.10 18.71
C GLN A 34 -35.45 14.77 17.86
N PRO A 35 -36.48 15.40 18.46
CA PRO A 35 -37.55 16.07 17.71
C PRO A 35 -37.05 17.18 16.77
N GLY A 36 -35.91 17.81 17.07
CA GLY A 36 -35.31 18.86 16.25
C GLY A 36 -34.41 18.37 15.13
N ASP A 37 -34.23 17.07 14.94
CA ASP A 37 -33.28 16.55 13.97
C ASP A 37 -33.71 16.86 12.53
N ARG A 38 -32.73 17.17 11.69
CA ARG A 38 -32.87 17.48 10.27
C ARG A 38 -31.93 16.63 9.43
N LEU A 39 -32.27 16.47 8.16
CA LEU A 39 -31.41 15.79 7.20
C LEU A 39 -30.15 16.61 6.99
N ARG A 40 -29.01 15.93 7.04
CA ARG A 40 -27.72 16.53 6.75
C ARG A 40 -27.69 17.11 5.32
N PRO A 41 -27.21 18.36 5.12
CA PRO A 41 -27.20 18.99 3.79
C PRO A 41 -26.42 18.18 2.76
N GLY A 42 -26.93 18.14 1.53
CA GLY A 42 -26.30 17.41 0.42
C GLY A 42 -26.56 15.90 0.40
N THR A 43 -27.39 15.37 1.31
CA THR A 43 -27.84 13.98 1.25
C THR A 43 -28.70 13.77 0.01
N ALA A 44 -28.22 12.93 -0.91
CA ALA A 44 -28.94 12.52 -2.11
C ALA A 44 -29.71 11.22 -1.83
N VAL A 45 -30.90 11.11 -2.42
CA VAL A 45 -31.77 9.93 -2.26
C VAL A 45 -32.06 9.35 -3.63
N THR A 46 -31.82 8.05 -3.75
CA THR A 46 -32.10 7.26 -4.94
C THR A 46 -33.16 6.21 -4.59
N PRO A 47 -34.38 6.32 -5.14
CA PRO A 47 -35.40 5.30 -4.92
C PRO A 47 -35.01 3.98 -5.58
N LEU A 48 -35.24 2.87 -4.87
CA LEU A 48 -35.11 1.51 -5.38
C LEU A 48 -36.50 0.89 -5.52
N ARG A 49 -36.61 -0.22 -6.26
CA ARG A 49 -37.89 -0.90 -6.51
C ARG A 49 -38.64 -1.28 -5.22
N ALA A 50 -37.92 -1.67 -4.17
CA ALA A 50 -38.45 -2.02 -2.86
C ALA A 50 -37.55 -1.47 -1.74
N GLY A 51 -37.19 -0.19 -1.85
CA GLY A 51 -36.20 0.40 -0.95
C GLY A 51 -35.74 1.80 -1.33
N LEU A 52 -34.72 2.29 -0.63
CA LEU A 52 -34.07 3.58 -0.84
C LEU A 52 -32.57 3.43 -0.64
N HIS A 53 -31.79 4.14 -1.44
CA HIS A 53 -30.38 4.40 -1.17
C HIS A 53 -30.17 5.88 -0.87
N LEU A 54 -29.66 6.18 0.31
CA LEU A 54 -29.29 7.53 0.74
C LEU A 54 -27.77 7.64 0.76
N ARG A 55 -27.25 8.73 0.19
CA ARG A 55 -25.83 9.02 0.15
C ARG A 55 -25.58 10.45 0.62
N GLY A 56 -24.98 10.58 1.78
CA GLY A 56 -24.42 11.82 2.30
C GLY A 56 -22.89 11.83 2.20
N ARG A 57 -22.26 12.91 2.65
CA ARG A 57 -20.78 13.00 2.71
C ARG A 57 -20.17 12.12 3.80
N ARG A 58 -20.85 11.94 4.93
CA ARG A 58 -20.34 11.20 6.10
C ARG A 58 -20.80 9.76 6.17
N GLY A 59 -21.83 9.41 5.42
CA GLY A 59 -22.44 8.09 5.48
C GLY A 59 -23.29 7.80 4.27
N SER A 60 -23.53 6.51 4.07
CA SER A 60 -24.53 6.02 3.13
C SER A 60 -25.37 4.94 3.82
N LEU A 61 -26.62 4.85 3.39
CA LEU A 61 -27.59 3.90 3.93
C LEU A 61 -28.39 3.31 2.76
N THR A 62 -28.40 2.00 2.66
CA THR A 62 -29.30 1.28 1.75
C THR A 62 -30.33 0.54 2.58
N LEU A 63 -31.61 0.85 2.34
CA LEU A 63 -32.76 0.19 2.95
C LEU A 63 -33.49 -0.59 1.86
N GLU A 64 -33.62 -1.90 2.01
CA GLU A 64 -34.25 -2.79 1.04
C GLU A 64 -35.25 -3.74 1.73
N GLY A 65 -36.11 -4.36 0.91
CA GLY A 65 -37.03 -5.42 1.35
C GLY A 65 -38.48 -4.97 1.55
N SER A 66 -38.84 -3.72 1.23
CA SER A 66 -40.24 -3.26 1.33
C SER A 66 -40.56 -2.09 0.39
N THR A 67 -41.70 -2.18 -0.31
CA THR A 67 -42.24 -1.10 -1.13
C THR A 67 -42.85 0.05 -0.31
N ALA A 68 -43.06 -0.15 0.99
CA ALA A 68 -43.55 0.89 1.89
C ALA A 68 -42.45 1.92 2.26
N VAL A 69 -41.18 1.54 2.13
CA VAL A 69 -40.04 2.40 2.51
C VAL A 69 -40.00 3.71 1.72
N PRO A 70 -40.12 3.72 0.38
CA PRO A 70 -40.28 4.96 -0.39
C PRO A 70 -41.49 5.81 0.00
N VAL A 71 -42.61 5.19 0.39
CA VAL A 71 -43.82 5.91 0.79
C VAL A 71 -43.61 6.62 2.12
N VAL A 72 -43.04 5.95 3.11
CA VAL A 72 -42.70 6.55 4.41
C VAL A 72 -41.67 7.67 4.24
N TRP A 73 -40.69 7.49 3.35
CA TRP A 73 -39.74 8.55 3.02
C TRP A 73 -40.40 9.79 2.40
N GLY A 74 -41.35 9.62 1.49
CA GLY A 74 -42.10 10.73 0.90
C GLY A 74 -42.84 11.60 1.93
N LEU A 75 -43.19 11.04 3.09
CA LEU A 75 -43.76 11.79 4.21
C LEU A 75 -42.71 12.52 5.07
N LEU A 76 -41.52 11.94 5.18
CA LEU A 76 -40.44 12.42 6.07
C LEU A 76 -39.48 13.39 5.41
N GLU A 77 -39.31 13.34 4.08
CA GLU A 77 -38.26 14.09 3.38
C GLU A 77 -38.36 15.59 3.62
N GLU A 78 -39.54 16.18 3.40
CA GLU A 78 -39.73 17.62 3.57
C GLU A 78 -39.57 18.06 5.04
N PRO A 79 -40.21 17.41 6.03
CA PRO A 79 -39.94 17.69 7.45
C PRO A 79 -38.47 17.62 7.82
N LEU A 80 -37.74 16.62 7.31
CA LEU A 80 -36.32 16.46 7.58
C LEU A 80 -35.48 17.54 6.91
N ARG A 81 -35.80 17.96 5.69
CA ARG A 81 -35.05 19.02 4.98
C ARG A 81 -35.29 20.41 5.57
N THR A 82 -36.50 20.66 6.06
CA THR A 82 -36.92 21.97 6.57
C THR A 82 -36.76 22.12 8.09
N GLY A 83 -36.47 21.03 8.81
CA GLY A 83 -36.39 21.04 10.28
C GLY A 83 -37.76 20.98 10.98
N GLY A 84 -38.81 20.56 10.26
CA GLY A 84 -40.18 20.39 10.77
C GLY A 84 -40.47 19.03 11.42
N LEU A 85 -39.44 18.26 11.78
CA LEU A 85 -39.60 16.88 12.26
C LEU A 85 -40.44 16.77 13.54
N ALA A 86 -40.29 17.71 14.48
CA ALA A 86 -41.05 17.72 15.73
C ALA A 86 -42.56 17.77 15.48
N GLY A 87 -43.01 18.74 14.69
CA GLY A 87 -44.44 18.90 14.34
C GLY A 87 -44.97 17.72 13.53
N PHE A 88 -44.16 17.14 12.64
CA PHE A 88 -44.53 15.92 11.92
C PHE A 88 -44.75 14.73 12.88
N ARG A 89 -43.84 14.51 13.84
CA ARG A 89 -43.95 13.40 14.81
C ARG A 89 -45.13 13.56 15.76
N GLU A 90 -45.43 14.80 16.18
CA GLU A 90 -46.59 15.11 17.02
C GLU A 90 -47.92 14.83 16.30
N GLY A 91 -47.97 15.01 14.98
CA GLY A 91 -49.14 14.72 14.15
C GLY A 91 -49.41 13.23 13.91
N LEU A 92 -48.47 12.33 14.24
CA LEU A 92 -48.63 10.88 14.06
C LEU A 92 -49.29 10.23 15.28
N GLU A 93 -50.35 9.45 15.03
CA GLU A 93 -51.05 8.70 16.07
C GLU A 93 -50.07 7.82 16.88
N PRO A 94 -50.02 7.98 18.22
CA PRO A 94 -49.20 7.15 19.09
C PRO A 94 -49.49 5.65 18.90
N GLY A 95 -48.44 4.85 18.73
CA GLY A 95 -48.57 3.39 18.54
C GLY A 95 -48.94 2.94 17.12
N SER A 96 -49.17 3.87 16.19
CA SER A 96 -49.43 3.51 14.79
C SER A 96 -48.21 2.87 14.10
N ALA A 97 -48.47 1.98 13.14
CA ALA A 97 -47.43 1.34 12.34
C ALA A 97 -46.59 2.35 11.55
N VAL A 98 -47.19 3.46 11.11
CA VAL A 98 -46.51 4.56 10.40
C VAL A 98 -45.50 5.25 11.33
N ARG A 99 -45.89 5.52 12.58
CA ARG A 99 -44.98 6.10 13.58
C ARG A 99 -43.81 5.18 13.89
N ALA A 100 -44.05 3.88 14.08
CA ALA A 100 -42.99 2.91 14.30
C ALA A 100 -42.03 2.80 13.10
N ALA A 101 -42.55 2.82 11.87
CA ALA A 101 -41.74 2.81 10.66
C ALA A 101 -40.91 4.09 10.51
N ALA A 102 -41.49 5.25 10.80
CA ALA A 102 -40.79 6.53 10.79
C ALA A 102 -39.67 6.58 11.85
N ASP A 103 -39.96 6.17 13.09
CA ASP A 103 -38.97 6.13 14.17
C ASP A 103 -37.83 5.14 13.85
N THR A 104 -38.14 4.00 13.23
CA THR A 104 -37.13 3.04 12.76
C THR A 104 -36.24 3.65 11.69
N LEU A 105 -36.82 4.33 10.70
CA LEU A 105 -36.08 5.01 9.64
C LEU A 105 -35.20 6.12 10.20
N LEU A 106 -35.71 6.95 11.12
CA LEU A 106 -34.93 7.99 11.79
C LEU A 106 -33.77 7.41 12.59
N GLY A 107 -33.98 6.29 13.30
CA GLY A 107 -32.93 5.57 13.99
C GLY A 107 -31.82 5.12 13.02
N ARG A 108 -32.18 4.55 11.87
CA ARG A 108 -31.21 4.16 10.84
C ARG A 108 -30.47 5.35 10.22
N LEU A 109 -31.14 6.49 10.04
CA LEU A 109 -30.47 7.70 9.55
C LEU A 109 -29.48 8.25 10.57
N ALA A 110 -29.82 8.20 11.87
CA ALA A 110 -28.92 8.59 12.96
C ALA A 110 -27.70 7.64 13.06
N ASP A 111 -27.93 6.33 13.02
CA ASP A 111 -26.89 5.30 13.05
C ASP A 111 -25.84 5.47 11.92
N HIS A 112 -26.27 6.06 10.79
CA HIS A 112 -25.44 6.29 9.60
C HIS A 112 -24.98 7.75 9.45
N ASP A 113 -25.10 8.59 10.48
CA ASP A 113 -24.62 9.98 10.50
C ASP A 113 -25.22 10.87 9.38
N LEU A 114 -26.50 10.61 9.06
CA LEU A 114 -27.28 11.34 8.06
C LEU A 114 -28.23 12.39 8.67
N LEU A 115 -28.36 12.42 10.00
CA LEU A 115 -29.13 13.42 10.73
C LEU A 115 -28.21 14.39 11.47
N LEU A 116 -28.68 15.62 11.61
CA LEU A 116 -28.09 16.65 12.46
C LEU A 116 -29.12 17.18 13.43
N PRO A 117 -28.70 17.64 14.62
CA PRO A 117 -29.56 18.44 15.49
C PRO A 117 -30.08 19.71 14.78
N ALA A 118 -31.13 20.28 15.35
CA ALA A 118 -31.64 21.59 14.93
C ALA A 118 -30.50 22.63 14.94
N PRO A 119 -30.48 23.57 13.98
CA PRO A 119 -29.44 24.60 13.94
C PRO A 119 -29.44 25.44 15.23
N PRO A 120 -28.26 25.87 15.71
CA PRO A 120 -28.17 26.74 16.87
C PRO A 120 -28.86 28.09 16.61
N ALA A 121 -29.32 28.74 17.69
CA ALA A 121 -30.02 30.03 17.61
C ALA A 121 -29.16 31.16 17.01
N ALA A 122 -27.83 31.04 17.07
CA ALA A 122 -26.88 31.94 16.43
C ALA A 122 -26.16 31.19 15.29
N PRO A 123 -26.63 31.30 14.04
CA PRO A 123 -25.99 30.66 12.91
C PRO A 123 -24.64 31.30 12.59
N HIS A 124 -23.76 30.53 11.94
CA HIS A 124 -22.52 31.07 11.38
C HIS A 124 -22.82 32.23 10.43
N PRO A 125 -22.04 33.33 10.45
CA PRO A 125 -22.35 34.55 9.69
C PRO A 125 -22.39 34.32 8.17
N ASP A 126 -21.60 33.38 7.66
CA ASP A 126 -21.67 32.95 6.27
C ASP A 126 -22.51 31.65 6.13
N PRO A 127 -23.65 31.68 5.39
CA PRO A 127 -24.54 30.52 5.23
C PRO A 127 -23.95 29.40 4.34
N ALA A 128 -23.01 29.70 3.45
CA ALA A 128 -22.35 28.69 2.63
C ALA A 128 -21.35 27.89 3.46
N VAL A 129 -20.58 28.58 4.31
CA VAL A 129 -19.66 27.95 5.28
C VAL A 129 -20.46 27.13 6.29
N ALA A 130 -21.56 27.66 6.82
CA ALA A 130 -22.46 26.92 7.71
C ALA A 130 -22.92 25.59 7.08
N ARG A 131 -23.37 25.65 5.82
CA ARG A 131 -23.84 24.46 5.08
C ARG A 131 -22.73 23.45 4.85
N TRP A 132 -21.51 23.90 4.57
CA TRP A 132 -20.35 23.01 4.41
C TRP A 132 -19.97 22.31 5.72
N ILE A 133 -19.95 23.04 6.83
CA ILE A 133 -19.71 22.47 8.17
C ILE A 133 -20.80 21.46 8.50
N ASP A 134 -22.08 21.83 8.33
CA ASP A 134 -23.22 20.94 8.51
C ASP A 134 -23.16 19.72 7.58
N ALA A 135 -22.57 19.84 6.38
CA ALA A 135 -22.42 18.71 5.47
C ALA A 135 -21.21 17.81 5.82
N THR A 136 -20.18 18.30 6.52
CA THR A 136 -18.89 17.57 6.72
C THR A 136 -18.53 17.21 8.18
N ALA A 137 -18.88 18.05 9.16
CA ALA A 137 -18.57 17.86 10.58
C ALA A 137 -19.46 16.83 11.30
N ALA A 138 -18.85 15.96 12.11
CA ALA A 138 -19.59 15.15 13.09
C ALA A 138 -20.24 16.02 14.18
N HIS A 139 -19.57 17.12 14.55
CA HIS A 139 -20.04 18.09 15.54
C HIS A 139 -19.98 19.52 14.94
N PRO A 140 -21.00 19.93 14.17
CA PRO A 140 -21.00 21.21 13.46
C PRO A 140 -20.72 22.42 14.35
N ASP A 141 -21.33 22.50 15.53
CA ASP A 141 -21.16 23.64 16.44
C ASP A 141 -19.71 23.79 16.93
N ALA A 142 -19.06 22.66 17.24
CA ALA A 142 -17.66 22.65 17.66
C ALA A 142 -16.73 23.08 16.52
N ALA A 143 -16.99 22.60 15.30
CA ALA A 143 -16.23 22.99 14.11
C ALA A 143 -16.40 24.49 13.78
N ALA A 144 -17.63 25.01 13.88
CA ALA A 144 -17.91 26.43 13.69
C ALA A 144 -17.23 27.31 14.74
N ALA A 145 -17.23 26.90 16.01
CA ALA A 145 -16.54 27.61 17.08
C ALA A 145 -15.02 27.68 16.85
N LEU A 146 -14.40 26.58 16.39
CA LEU A 146 -12.97 26.54 16.07
C LEU A 146 -12.63 27.45 14.88
N LEU A 147 -13.46 27.49 13.83
CA LEU A 147 -13.24 28.38 12.69
C LEU A 147 -13.41 29.86 13.07
N ALA A 148 -14.34 30.18 13.97
CA ALA A 148 -14.55 31.56 14.41
C ALA A 148 -13.31 32.16 15.11
N THR A 149 -12.53 31.33 15.82
CA THR A 149 -11.28 31.74 16.47
C THR A 149 -10.06 31.64 15.55
N ALA A 150 -10.18 30.97 14.40
CA ALA A 150 -9.08 30.76 13.47
C ALA A 150 -8.64 32.07 12.79
N ARG A 151 -7.33 32.20 12.59
CA ARG A 151 -6.71 33.27 11.80
C ARG A 151 -5.68 32.64 10.87
N ALA A 152 -5.74 32.97 9.58
CA ALA A 152 -4.83 32.42 8.59
C ALA A 152 -3.72 33.40 8.22
N GLU A 153 -2.54 32.86 7.93
CA GLU A 153 -1.42 33.59 7.33
C GLU A 153 -1.01 32.89 6.02
N VAL A 154 -0.80 33.68 4.98
CA VAL A 154 -0.24 33.22 3.70
C VAL A 154 1.16 33.80 3.55
N LEU A 155 2.17 32.94 3.55
CA LEU A 155 3.56 33.28 3.23
C LEU A 155 3.82 33.02 1.75
N ALA A 156 4.39 34.00 1.06
CA ALA A 156 4.76 33.90 -0.35
C ALA A 156 5.98 34.78 -0.65
N HIS A 157 6.79 34.40 -1.64
CA HIS A 157 7.89 35.24 -2.10
C HIS A 157 7.39 36.60 -2.63
N ASP A 158 6.40 36.57 -3.52
CA ASP A 158 5.66 37.75 -3.98
C ASP A 158 4.18 37.63 -3.54
N PRO A 159 3.71 38.49 -2.63
CA PRO A 159 2.30 38.60 -2.25
C PRO A 159 1.34 38.78 -3.43
N ASN A 160 1.80 39.38 -4.53
CA ASN A 160 0.98 39.62 -5.72
C ASN A 160 0.99 38.45 -6.72
N SER A 161 1.68 37.35 -6.39
CA SER A 161 1.69 36.16 -7.25
C SER A 161 0.27 35.59 -7.42
N PRO A 162 -0.02 34.94 -8.56
CA PRO A 162 -1.33 34.32 -8.81
C PRO A 162 -1.75 33.32 -7.73
N THR A 163 -0.81 32.52 -7.22
CA THR A 163 -1.06 31.50 -6.20
C THR A 163 -1.37 32.14 -4.85
N ALA A 164 -0.61 33.16 -4.42
CA ALA A 164 -0.86 33.88 -3.18
C ALA A 164 -2.21 34.61 -3.20
N THR A 165 -2.52 35.30 -4.30
CA THR A 165 -3.82 35.97 -4.49
C THR A 165 -4.98 34.97 -4.48
N ALA A 166 -4.80 33.80 -5.09
CA ALA A 166 -5.80 32.74 -5.07
C ALA A 166 -6.00 32.15 -3.67
N ALA A 167 -4.93 31.95 -2.89
CA ALA A 167 -4.99 31.45 -1.52
C ALA A 167 -5.72 32.43 -0.59
N LEU A 168 -5.39 33.73 -0.69
CA LEU A 168 -6.09 34.79 0.04
C LEU A 168 -7.60 34.76 -0.23
N ARG A 169 -8.00 34.67 -1.51
CA ARG A 169 -9.42 34.58 -1.90
C ARG A 169 -10.08 33.31 -1.36
N ALA A 170 -9.43 32.16 -1.47
CA ALA A 170 -9.98 30.89 -1.02
C ALA A 170 -10.18 30.84 0.51
N LEU A 171 -9.20 31.32 1.28
CA LEU A 171 -9.29 31.39 2.74
C LEU A 171 -10.32 32.42 3.21
N THR A 172 -10.39 33.59 2.57
CA THR A 172 -11.41 34.61 2.86
C THR A 172 -12.82 34.07 2.60
N ALA A 173 -13.01 33.33 1.50
CA ALA A 173 -14.27 32.65 1.20
C ALA A 173 -14.60 31.53 2.19
N GLY A 174 -13.60 30.99 2.89
CA GLY A 174 -13.76 30.07 4.01
C GLY A 174 -14.14 30.74 5.33
N GLY A 175 -14.31 32.06 5.35
CA GLY A 175 -14.77 32.81 6.54
C GLY A 175 -13.68 33.11 7.58
N VAL A 176 -12.40 32.85 7.28
CA VAL A 176 -11.29 33.14 8.20
C VAL A 176 -10.59 34.45 7.82
N PRO A 177 -10.25 35.32 8.79
CA PRO A 177 -9.39 36.47 8.51
C PRO A 177 -7.99 36.02 8.09
N VAL A 178 -7.43 36.69 7.08
CA VAL A 178 -6.19 36.30 6.44
C VAL A 178 -5.19 37.45 6.43
N THR A 179 -3.97 37.18 6.86
CA THR A 179 -2.82 38.06 6.68
C THR A 179 -1.96 37.51 5.53
N LEU A 180 -1.46 38.39 4.68
CA LEU A 180 -0.55 38.04 3.59
C LEU A 180 0.83 38.65 3.89
N THR A 181 1.84 37.79 4.05
CA THR A 181 3.18 38.19 4.50
C THR A 181 4.22 37.78 3.45
N PRO A 182 5.09 38.72 2.98
CA PRO A 182 6.18 38.37 2.09
C PRO A 182 7.26 37.56 2.84
N ASP A 183 7.73 36.48 2.21
CA ASP A 183 8.86 35.67 2.69
C ASP A 183 9.87 35.48 1.53
N PRO A 184 10.95 36.28 1.48
CA PRO A 184 11.91 36.24 0.38
C PRO A 184 12.68 34.92 0.30
N ASP A 185 12.69 34.13 1.37
CA ASP A 185 13.39 32.84 1.44
C ASP A 185 12.56 31.70 0.81
N LEU A 186 11.28 31.93 0.49
CA LEU A 186 10.47 30.98 -0.24
C LEU A 186 10.79 30.98 -1.74
N PRO A 187 10.76 29.81 -2.40
CA PRO A 187 10.75 29.75 -3.87
C PRO A 187 9.58 30.55 -4.46
N PRO A 188 9.74 31.21 -5.63
CA PRO A 188 8.73 32.12 -6.20
C PRO A 188 7.32 31.54 -6.41
N ASP A 189 7.22 30.23 -6.67
CA ASP A 189 5.94 29.55 -6.92
C ASP A 189 5.42 28.76 -5.71
N ARG A 190 6.12 28.82 -4.57
CA ARG A 190 5.72 28.17 -3.34
C ARG A 190 4.99 29.16 -2.44
N ILE A 191 3.89 28.71 -1.86
CA ILE A 191 3.20 29.38 -0.77
C ILE A 191 3.06 28.45 0.43
N LEU A 192 3.05 29.03 1.63
CA LEU A 192 2.69 28.34 2.86
C LEU A 192 1.44 29.00 3.42
N LEU A 193 0.42 28.21 3.74
CA LEU A 193 -0.80 28.67 4.38
C LEU A 193 -0.78 28.12 5.80
N THR A 194 -0.73 28.98 6.81
CA THR A 194 -0.74 28.62 8.22
C THR A 194 -2.05 29.08 8.85
N VAL A 195 -2.59 28.30 9.79
CA VAL A 195 -3.73 28.68 10.62
C VAL A 195 -3.35 28.68 12.10
N HIS A 196 -3.75 29.74 12.79
CA HIS A 196 -3.53 29.99 14.22
C HIS A 196 -4.86 30.03 14.98
N GLY A 197 -4.82 29.81 16.30
CA GLY A 197 -5.95 30.08 17.21
C GLY A 197 -7.07 29.01 17.24
N ALA A 198 -6.95 27.94 16.45
CA ALA A 198 -7.86 26.79 16.43
C ALA A 198 -7.27 25.52 17.08
N GLY A 199 -6.19 25.68 17.86
CA GLY A 199 -5.38 24.59 18.41
C GLY A 199 -3.90 24.77 18.09
N PRO A 200 -3.11 23.69 17.92
CA PRO A 200 -1.74 23.81 17.44
C PRO A 200 -1.75 24.39 16.02
N ASP A 201 -0.79 25.26 15.74
CA ASP A 201 -0.64 25.83 14.40
C ASP A 201 -0.50 24.72 13.36
N ARG A 202 -1.25 24.84 12.27
CA ARG A 202 -1.19 23.92 11.14
C ARG A 202 -0.82 24.68 9.88
N THR A 203 0.03 24.08 9.07
CA THR A 203 0.53 24.64 7.82
C THR A 203 0.33 23.64 6.69
N VAL A 204 -0.08 24.16 5.53
CA VAL A 204 -0.12 23.44 4.26
C VAL A 204 0.76 24.21 3.27
N ALA A 205 1.64 23.50 2.57
CA ALA A 205 2.41 24.07 1.48
C ALA A 205 1.74 23.74 0.14
N ALA A 206 1.80 24.68 -0.80
CA ALA A 206 1.41 24.47 -2.19
C ALA A 206 2.42 25.13 -3.12
N GLY A 207 2.70 24.47 -4.24
CA GLY A 207 3.65 24.98 -5.22
C GLY A 207 3.78 24.07 -6.42
N ARG A 208 4.92 24.14 -7.10
CA ARG A 208 5.23 23.28 -8.25
C ARG A 208 6.68 22.83 -8.28
N GLY A 209 6.91 21.64 -8.82
CA GLY A 209 8.23 21.19 -9.28
C GLY A 209 8.13 20.78 -10.75
N GLY A 210 8.91 21.43 -11.62
CA GLY A 210 8.72 21.29 -13.07
C GLY A 210 7.34 21.77 -13.53
N ALA A 211 6.59 20.90 -14.21
CA ALA A 211 5.21 21.14 -14.65
C ALA A 211 4.14 20.65 -13.67
N THR A 212 4.50 19.83 -12.68
CA THR A 212 3.54 19.25 -11.74
C THR A 212 3.41 20.13 -10.50
N GLY A 213 2.17 20.45 -10.15
CA GLY A 213 1.81 21.14 -8.93
C GLY A 213 1.62 20.16 -7.77
N TYR A 214 1.80 20.64 -6.55
CA TYR A 214 1.59 19.83 -5.35
C TYR A 214 0.88 20.61 -4.23
N VAL A 215 0.23 19.87 -3.33
CA VAL A 215 -0.27 20.37 -2.04
C VAL A 215 0.08 19.36 -0.94
N THR A 216 0.77 19.80 0.11
CA THR A 216 1.19 18.92 1.21
C THR A 216 0.04 18.57 2.16
N ALA A 217 0.23 17.53 2.97
CA ALA A 217 -0.64 17.30 4.13
C ALA A 217 -0.50 18.44 5.15
N PRO A 218 -1.57 18.79 5.89
CA PRO A 218 -1.46 19.67 7.04
C PRO A 218 -0.46 19.12 8.07
N GLY A 219 0.44 19.96 8.55
CA GLY A 219 1.47 19.63 9.55
C GLY A 219 1.94 20.88 10.28
N SER A 220 3.04 20.83 11.01
CA SER A 220 3.74 22.02 11.47
C SER A 220 4.36 22.78 10.30
N THR A 221 4.72 24.05 10.50
CA THR A 221 5.44 24.83 9.48
C THR A 221 6.74 24.16 9.04
N ALA A 222 7.47 23.54 9.97
CA ALA A 222 8.71 22.85 9.68
C ALA A 222 8.46 21.62 8.78
N GLN A 223 7.46 20.81 9.12
CA GLN A 223 7.09 19.63 8.33
C GLN A 223 6.62 20.03 6.92
N ALA A 224 5.74 21.02 6.80
CA ALA A 224 5.24 21.49 5.51
C ALA A 224 6.36 22.04 4.61
N ARG A 225 7.35 22.73 5.18
CA ARG A 225 8.54 23.21 4.44
C ARG A 225 9.41 22.05 3.96
N ALA A 226 9.65 21.05 4.79
CA ALA A 226 10.46 19.88 4.45
C ALA A 226 9.79 19.04 3.35
N ASP A 227 8.49 18.76 3.49
CA ASP A 227 7.71 18.04 2.49
C ASP A 227 7.69 18.77 1.14
N ALA A 228 7.46 20.08 1.15
CA ALA A 228 7.48 20.92 -0.04
C ALA A 228 8.85 20.87 -0.77
N ALA A 229 9.95 21.00 -0.03
CA ALA A 229 11.29 20.94 -0.60
C ALA A 229 11.60 19.56 -1.22
N ALA A 230 11.23 18.48 -0.53
CA ALA A 230 11.43 17.13 -1.02
C ALA A 230 10.57 16.81 -2.27
N LEU A 231 9.31 17.27 -2.29
CA LEU A 231 8.43 17.14 -3.47
C LEU A 231 8.97 17.92 -4.66
N GLU A 232 9.39 19.17 -4.48
CA GLU A 232 9.93 19.99 -5.57
C GLU A 232 11.18 19.37 -6.20
N ALA A 233 12.12 18.89 -5.38
CA ALA A 233 13.30 18.21 -5.85
C ALA A 233 12.94 16.95 -6.67
N ARG A 234 11.99 16.16 -6.18
CA ARG A 234 11.53 14.92 -6.84
C ARG A 234 10.80 15.20 -8.16
N LEU A 235 9.83 16.11 -8.15
CA LEU A 235 9.02 16.44 -9.33
C LEU A 235 9.87 17.10 -10.43
N THR A 236 10.86 17.90 -10.06
CA THR A 236 11.82 18.46 -11.02
C THR A 236 12.64 17.36 -11.69
N HIS A 237 13.13 16.38 -10.92
CA HIS A 237 13.88 15.24 -11.45
C HIS A 237 13.01 14.31 -12.35
N ALA A 238 11.76 14.08 -11.95
CA ALA A 238 10.80 13.32 -12.75
C ALA A 238 10.48 14.03 -14.08
N THR A 239 10.45 15.36 -14.09
CA THR A 239 10.23 16.14 -15.31
C THR A 239 11.44 16.07 -16.24
N THR A 240 12.67 16.17 -15.72
CA THR A 240 13.88 16.10 -16.55
C THR A 240 14.12 14.72 -17.16
N THR A 241 13.76 13.63 -16.47
CA THR A 241 13.86 12.26 -17.01
C THR A 241 12.88 11.99 -18.16
N VAL A 242 11.74 12.70 -18.21
CA VAL A 242 10.77 12.62 -19.31
C VAL A 242 11.16 13.51 -20.50
N LEU A 243 11.84 14.64 -20.24
CA LEU A 243 12.20 15.66 -21.24
C LEU A 243 13.39 15.30 -22.17
N ASP A 244 14.07 14.17 -21.95
CA ASP A 244 15.01 13.60 -22.95
C ASP A 244 14.27 13.12 -24.22
N SER A 245 12.93 13.16 -24.22
CA SER A 245 12.09 13.10 -25.42
C SER A 245 11.55 14.51 -25.73
N ALA A 246 11.94 15.03 -26.90
CA ALA A 246 11.65 16.36 -27.42
C ALA A 246 10.30 16.96 -26.98
N ALA A 247 10.30 17.89 -26.02
CA ALA A 247 9.12 18.68 -25.69
C ALA A 247 9.43 20.18 -25.65
N GLU A 248 8.44 20.97 -26.06
CA GLU A 248 8.48 22.43 -26.15
C GLU A 248 8.83 23.11 -24.81
N PRO A 249 9.43 24.32 -24.86
CA PRO A 249 9.79 25.07 -23.67
C PRO A 249 8.57 25.32 -22.77
N GLN A 250 8.62 24.81 -21.53
CA GLN A 250 7.56 24.97 -20.54
C GLN A 250 7.26 26.45 -20.26
N PRO A 251 5.98 26.83 -20.11
CA PRO A 251 5.61 28.18 -19.72
C PRO A 251 6.20 28.50 -18.34
N ARG A 252 6.99 29.57 -18.26
CA ARG A 252 7.69 30.01 -17.03
C ARG A 252 6.74 30.48 -15.91
N ARG A 253 5.44 30.62 -16.19
CA ARG A 253 4.43 31.08 -15.23
C ARG A 253 3.31 30.06 -15.09
N ILE A 254 2.86 29.85 -13.86
CA ILE A 254 1.68 29.05 -13.55
C ILE A 254 0.43 29.70 -14.19
N PRO A 255 -0.36 28.98 -15.00
CA PRO A 255 -1.67 29.46 -15.44
C PRO A 255 -2.56 29.79 -14.25
N GLY A 256 -3.28 30.93 -14.29
CA GLY A 256 -4.06 31.40 -13.14
C GLY A 256 -5.13 30.40 -12.64
N THR A 257 -5.70 29.60 -13.54
CA THR A 257 -6.62 28.50 -13.19
C THR A 257 -5.94 27.37 -12.42
N PHE A 258 -4.70 27.03 -12.79
CA PHE A 258 -3.91 26.03 -12.10
C PHE A 258 -3.47 26.52 -10.72
N ALA A 259 -3.06 27.79 -10.61
CA ALA A 259 -2.80 28.44 -9.32
C ALA A 259 -4.04 28.42 -8.41
N ALA A 260 -5.23 28.71 -8.97
CA ALA A 260 -6.49 28.66 -8.22
C ALA A 260 -6.83 27.26 -7.73
N LEU A 261 -6.58 26.21 -8.53
CA LEU A 261 -6.78 24.82 -8.11
C LEU A 261 -5.85 24.45 -6.94
N LEU A 262 -4.56 24.72 -7.04
CA LEU A 262 -3.59 24.38 -5.99
C LEU A 262 -3.88 25.17 -4.70
N ALA A 263 -4.09 26.48 -4.81
CA ALA A 263 -4.38 27.33 -3.67
C ALA A 263 -5.72 27.00 -3.01
N GLY A 264 -6.75 26.69 -3.81
CA GLY A 264 -8.06 26.26 -3.30
C GLY A 264 -8.00 24.91 -2.59
N ALA A 265 -7.27 23.93 -3.15
CA ALA A 265 -7.04 22.65 -2.48
C ALA A 265 -6.26 22.82 -1.16
N ALA A 266 -5.22 23.65 -1.16
CA ALA A 266 -4.45 23.96 0.05
C ALA A 266 -5.30 24.63 1.14
N ALA A 267 -6.09 25.63 0.75
CA ALA A 267 -7.01 26.31 1.65
C ALA A 267 -8.06 25.34 2.21
N HIS A 268 -8.65 24.47 1.38
CA HIS A 268 -9.63 23.49 1.84
C HIS A 268 -9.04 22.52 2.87
N ARG A 269 -7.84 21.97 2.62
CA ARG A 269 -7.16 21.09 3.60
C ARG A 269 -6.84 21.83 4.89
N LEU A 270 -6.38 23.09 4.81
CA LEU A 270 -6.08 23.90 5.99
C LEU A 270 -7.34 24.22 6.81
N LEU A 271 -8.45 24.58 6.16
CA LEU A 271 -9.72 24.87 6.81
C LEU A 271 -10.32 23.61 7.45
N CYS A 272 -10.21 22.44 6.80
CA CYS A 272 -10.58 21.17 7.42
C CYS A 272 -9.74 20.91 8.68
N ALA A 273 -8.43 21.13 8.62
CA ALA A 273 -7.56 20.96 9.79
C ALA A 273 -7.94 21.92 10.94
N ALA A 274 -8.21 23.20 10.63
CA ALA A 274 -8.64 24.20 11.61
C ALA A 274 -9.97 23.83 12.28
N ALA A 275 -10.92 23.34 11.49
CA ALA A 275 -12.24 22.95 11.93
C ALA A 275 -12.31 21.51 12.52
N ARG A 276 -11.17 20.80 12.56
CA ARG A 276 -11.07 19.36 12.92
C ARG A 276 -12.03 18.46 12.12
N LEU A 277 -12.17 18.77 10.84
CA LEU A 277 -12.91 17.97 9.87
C LEU A 277 -11.99 16.90 9.26
N PRO A 278 -12.54 15.83 8.68
CA PRO A 278 -11.76 14.89 7.88
C PRO A 278 -10.94 15.63 6.81
N ASP A 279 -9.71 15.16 6.57
CA ASP A 279 -8.91 15.67 5.45
C ASP A 279 -9.64 15.29 4.14
N PRO A 280 -9.86 16.23 3.20
CA PRO A 280 -10.48 15.94 1.91
C PRO A 280 -9.82 14.78 1.16
N ALA A 281 -8.54 14.52 1.41
CA ALA A 281 -7.82 13.38 0.82
C ALA A 281 -8.27 12.01 1.35
N THR A 282 -9.02 11.97 2.46
CA THR A 282 -9.54 10.74 3.08
C THR A 282 -11.02 10.47 2.74
N GLU A 283 -11.73 11.43 2.15
CA GLU A 283 -13.17 11.33 1.87
C GLU A 283 -13.51 10.41 0.67
N ALA A 284 -12.53 10.02 -0.13
CA ALA A 284 -12.77 9.42 -1.45
C ALA A 284 -12.77 7.87 -1.50
N ASP A 285 -12.57 7.17 -0.37
CA ASP A 285 -12.38 5.70 -0.33
C ASP A 285 -11.48 5.20 -1.48
N ASP A 286 -10.37 5.90 -1.74
CA ASP A 286 -9.47 5.54 -2.83
C ASP A 286 -8.63 4.32 -2.43
N PRO A 287 -8.80 3.15 -3.06
CA PRO A 287 -8.09 1.93 -2.69
C PRO A 287 -6.58 2.01 -2.96
N ARG A 288 -6.11 3.04 -3.67
CA ARG A 288 -4.68 3.32 -3.90
C ARG A 288 -4.01 3.97 -2.70
N LEU A 289 -4.77 4.61 -1.80
CA LEU A 289 -4.23 5.30 -0.63
C LEU A 289 -4.06 4.32 0.53
N LEU A 290 -2.94 4.44 1.23
CA LEU A 290 -2.65 3.63 2.41
C LEU A 290 -3.29 4.26 3.66
N PRO A 291 -4.14 3.54 4.39
CA PRO A 291 -4.74 4.03 5.63
C PRO A 291 -3.67 4.45 6.65
N GLY A 292 -3.89 5.56 7.33
CA GLY A 292 -2.98 6.10 8.34
C GLY A 292 -1.72 6.79 7.78
N ILE A 293 -1.46 6.72 6.47
CA ILE A 293 -0.36 7.45 5.83
C ILE A 293 -0.86 8.80 5.32
N PRO A 294 -0.20 9.92 5.65
CA PRO A 294 -0.51 11.22 5.08
C PRO A 294 -0.47 11.20 3.56
N THR A 295 -1.20 12.12 2.95
CA THR A 295 -1.33 12.18 1.50
C THR A 295 -0.97 13.57 0.98
N VAL A 296 -0.42 13.59 -0.23
CA VAL A 296 -0.15 14.83 -0.99
C VAL A 296 -1.05 14.83 -2.21
N LEU A 297 -1.55 16.01 -2.59
CA LEU A 297 -2.20 16.18 -3.89
C LEU A 297 -1.12 16.44 -4.93
N LEU A 298 -1.12 15.70 -6.02
CA LEU A 298 -0.32 16.01 -7.21
C LEU A 298 -1.28 16.41 -8.33
N ALA A 299 -0.96 17.50 -9.02
CA ALA A 299 -1.81 18.02 -10.09
C ALA A 299 -0.99 18.34 -11.35
N ASP A 300 -1.56 18.04 -12.51
CA ASP A 300 -1.00 18.37 -13.81
C ASP A 300 -1.95 19.34 -14.52
N PRO A 301 -1.43 20.35 -15.25
CA PRO A 301 -2.27 21.29 -15.96
C PRO A 301 -2.75 20.77 -17.33
N HIS A 302 -2.03 19.82 -17.95
CA HIS A 302 -2.32 19.33 -19.30
C HIS A 302 -1.97 17.82 -19.47
N PRO A 303 -2.96 16.93 -19.63
CA PRO A 303 -4.38 17.17 -19.38
C PRO A 303 -4.62 17.54 -17.91
N PRO A 304 -5.63 18.37 -17.59
CA PRO A 304 -5.92 18.76 -16.22
C PRO A 304 -6.29 17.54 -15.38
N ARG A 305 -5.47 17.22 -14.39
CA ARG A 305 -5.65 16.07 -13.51
C ARG A 305 -5.16 16.40 -12.10
N ALA A 306 -5.83 15.89 -11.08
CA ALA A 306 -5.40 16.02 -9.70
C ALA A 306 -5.74 14.75 -8.94
N ASP A 307 -4.73 14.13 -8.32
CA ASP A 307 -4.84 12.87 -7.58
C ASP A 307 -4.11 12.96 -6.25
N HIS A 308 -4.66 12.29 -5.23
CA HIS A 308 -3.97 12.13 -3.96
C HIS A 308 -3.02 10.92 -4.01
N HIS A 309 -1.88 11.05 -3.36
CA HIS A 309 -0.84 10.03 -3.27
C HIS A 309 -0.34 9.91 -1.83
N SER A 310 -0.14 8.69 -1.33
CA SER A 310 0.47 8.46 0.00
C SER A 310 1.91 8.96 0.03
N TRP A 311 2.26 9.72 1.07
CA TRP A 311 3.57 10.37 1.23
C TRP A 311 3.90 10.56 2.72
N LEU A 312 5.01 9.97 3.17
CA LEU A 312 5.58 10.23 4.50
C LEU A 312 6.68 11.30 4.49
N GLY A 313 7.20 11.63 3.31
CA GLY A 313 8.39 12.47 3.18
C GLY A 313 9.66 11.82 3.72
N PRO A 314 10.83 12.39 3.39
CA PRO A 314 12.11 11.97 3.96
C PRO A 314 12.27 12.44 5.41
N GLU A 315 11.72 13.60 5.75
CA GLU A 315 11.81 14.19 7.09
C GLU A 315 10.48 13.97 7.84
N ARG A 316 10.55 13.37 9.03
CA ARG A 316 9.40 13.10 9.91
C ARG A 316 9.60 13.91 11.18
N ILE A 317 9.26 15.18 11.10
CA ILE A 317 9.41 16.17 12.18
C ILE A 317 8.21 16.08 13.13
N ASP A 318 7.01 15.94 12.57
CA ASP A 318 5.79 15.88 13.37
C ASP A 318 5.52 14.47 13.91
N ALA A 319 4.94 14.40 15.12
CA ALA A 319 4.58 13.15 15.78
C ALA A 319 3.68 12.24 14.91
N ASP A 320 2.74 12.83 14.16
CA ASP A 320 1.81 12.13 13.27
C ASP A 320 2.46 11.63 11.97
N ARG A 321 3.73 11.96 11.72
CA ARG A 321 4.54 11.43 10.60
C ARG A 321 5.32 10.18 10.98
N HIS A 322 5.41 9.83 12.26
CA HIS A 322 6.04 8.59 12.74
C HIS A 322 5.09 7.39 12.68
N VAL A 323 4.54 7.13 11.49
CA VAL A 323 3.61 6.02 11.26
C VAL A 323 4.36 4.72 11.03
N HIS A 324 3.87 3.63 11.60
CA HIS A 324 4.35 2.28 11.38
C HIS A 324 3.17 1.38 11.01
N LEU A 325 3.06 1.03 9.72
CA LEU A 325 2.11 0.03 9.28
C LEU A 325 2.56 -1.34 9.80
N ALA A 326 1.62 -2.15 10.29
CA ALA A 326 1.88 -3.57 10.54
C ALA A 326 2.36 -4.26 9.25
N PRO A 327 3.12 -5.36 9.31
CA PRO A 327 3.46 -6.13 8.12
C PRO A 327 2.21 -6.49 7.28
N PRO A 328 2.31 -6.52 5.94
CA PRO A 328 1.20 -6.90 5.09
C PRO A 328 0.80 -8.35 5.37
N THR A 329 -0.50 -8.60 5.39
CA THR A 329 -1.05 -9.94 5.66
C THR A 329 -1.27 -10.77 4.39
N GLU A 330 -1.31 -10.10 3.24
CA GLU A 330 -1.55 -10.69 1.91
C GLU A 330 -0.65 -10.04 0.84
N LEU A 331 -0.40 -10.77 -0.25
CA LEU A 331 0.39 -10.26 -1.38
C LEU A 331 -0.21 -8.98 -2.00
N ALA A 332 -1.54 -8.87 -2.09
CA ALA A 332 -2.20 -7.69 -2.64
C ALA A 332 -1.88 -6.42 -1.82
N GLU A 333 -1.83 -6.53 -0.50
CA GLU A 333 -1.47 -5.46 0.41
C GLU A 333 0.00 -5.04 0.25
N ALA A 334 0.91 -6.03 0.15
CA ALA A 334 2.31 -5.76 -0.13
C ALA A 334 2.47 -4.99 -1.46
N LEU A 335 1.75 -5.38 -2.52
CA LEU A 335 1.79 -4.68 -3.81
C LEU A 335 1.22 -3.26 -3.76
N ARG A 336 0.17 -3.00 -2.96
CA ARG A 336 -0.35 -1.63 -2.74
C ARG A 336 0.72 -0.74 -2.12
N ARG A 337 1.47 -1.27 -1.14
CA ARG A 337 2.59 -0.54 -0.50
C ARG A 337 3.76 -0.33 -1.45
N ILE A 338 4.09 -1.31 -2.30
CA ILE A 338 5.08 -1.17 -3.38
C ILE A 338 4.65 -0.08 -4.37
N ALA A 339 3.37 -0.02 -4.73
CA ALA A 339 2.86 1.01 -5.64
C ALA A 339 3.05 2.41 -5.07
N ALA A 340 2.75 2.61 -3.78
CA ALA A 340 2.97 3.88 -3.09
C ALA A 340 4.46 4.27 -3.00
N LEU A 341 5.34 3.32 -2.68
CA LEU A 341 6.79 3.55 -2.59
C LEU A 341 7.47 3.69 -3.95
N GLY A 342 6.89 3.10 -4.99
CA GLY A 342 7.40 3.10 -6.36
C GLY A 342 6.85 4.22 -7.25
N GLU A 343 5.86 4.97 -6.77
CA GLU A 343 5.17 5.99 -7.57
C GLU A 343 6.17 7.01 -8.13
N HIS A 344 6.27 7.16 -9.44
CA HIS A 344 7.35 7.91 -10.07
C HIS A 344 7.49 9.38 -9.60
N ARG A 345 6.39 10.02 -9.18
CA ARG A 345 6.36 11.43 -8.77
C ARG A 345 6.63 11.67 -7.28
N SER A 346 6.40 10.65 -6.44
CA SER A 346 6.37 10.80 -4.98
C SER A 346 7.05 9.64 -4.23
N GLY A 347 7.33 8.54 -4.91
CA GLY A 347 7.95 7.35 -4.38
C GLY A 347 9.47 7.51 -4.26
N PRO A 348 10.09 7.07 -3.15
CA PRO A 348 11.54 7.05 -2.98
C PRO A 348 12.24 5.98 -3.85
N LEU A 349 11.51 4.93 -4.25
CA LEU A 349 12.03 3.71 -4.85
C LEU A 349 11.59 3.59 -6.31
N PRO A 350 12.33 2.86 -7.16
CA PRO A 350 11.89 2.62 -8.53
C PRO A 350 10.73 1.61 -8.55
N ALA A 351 9.67 1.89 -9.30
CA ALA A 351 8.56 0.95 -9.44
C ALA A 351 8.97 -0.31 -10.23
N PRO A 352 8.70 -1.52 -9.73
CA PRO A 352 8.79 -2.75 -10.52
C PRO A 352 7.56 -2.86 -11.43
N LEU A 353 7.76 -2.64 -12.73
CA LEU A 353 6.70 -2.65 -13.74
C LEU A 353 7.01 -3.67 -14.83
N PRO A 354 5.99 -4.31 -15.43
CA PRO A 354 6.20 -5.18 -16.60
C PRO A 354 6.76 -4.39 -17.80
N GLY A 355 6.33 -3.14 -17.99
CA GLY A 355 6.73 -2.31 -19.13
C GLY A 355 6.53 -3.03 -20.46
N ASP A 356 7.49 -2.88 -21.37
CA ASP A 356 7.52 -3.54 -22.68
C ASP A 356 8.18 -4.93 -22.63
N LEU A 357 8.45 -5.48 -21.44
CA LEU A 357 9.09 -6.79 -21.32
C LEU A 357 8.18 -7.91 -21.79
N PRO A 358 8.73 -8.95 -22.43
CA PRO A 358 7.95 -10.13 -22.79
C PRO A 358 7.41 -10.80 -21.53
N GLN A 359 6.11 -11.06 -21.50
CA GLN A 359 5.45 -11.76 -20.39
C GLN A 359 5.38 -13.28 -20.60
N LEU A 360 5.99 -13.76 -21.69
CA LEU A 360 6.14 -15.17 -22.03
C LEU A 360 7.60 -15.44 -22.42
N PRO A 361 8.14 -16.62 -22.09
CA PRO A 361 7.47 -17.72 -21.40
C PRO A 361 7.37 -17.55 -19.87
N VAL A 362 7.96 -16.50 -19.32
CA VAL A 362 7.95 -16.18 -17.88
C VAL A 362 7.51 -14.72 -17.68
N PRO A 363 6.66 -14.43 -16.69
CA PRO A 363 6.35 -13.05 -16.30
C PRO A 363 7.61 -12.30 -15.85
N LEU A 364 7.81 -11.10 -16.38
CA LEU A 364 8.97 -10.26 -16.07
C LEU A 364 8.52 -8.87 -15.62
N ALA A 365 9.28 -8.31 -14.69
CA ALA A 365 9.23 -6.90 -14.31
C ALA A 365 10.64 -6.29 -14.38
N ALA A 366 10.73 -4.99 -14.63
CA ALA A 366 11.96 -4.22 -14.52
C ALA A 366 11.77 -2.96 -13.69
N CYS A 367 12.87 -2.48 -13.14
CA CYS A 367 12.98 -1.20 -12.48
C CYS A 367 14.41 -0.67 -12.60
N THR A 368 14.57 0.65 -12.67
CA THR A 368 15.89 1.28 -12.78
C THR A 368 16.14 2.08 -11.50
N PRO A 369 16.81 1.50 -10.48
CA PRO A 369 17.22 2.27 -9.32
C PRO A 369 18.16 3.42 -9.73
N PRO A 370 18.10 4.55 -9.02
CA PRO A 370 19.09 5.61 -9.17
C PRO A 370 20.49 5.05 -8.89
N ALA A 371 21.51 5.61 -9.56
CA ALA A 371 22.89 5.18 -9.37
C ALA A 371 23.28 5.28 -7.88
N ALA A 372 23.66 4.14 -7.29
CA ALA A 372 24.12 4.06 -5.90
C ALA A 372 25.62 3.73 -5.87
N GLY A 373 26.38 4.41 -5.01
CA GLY A 373 27.82 4.17 -4.83
C GLY A 373 28.68 4.70 -6.00
N HIS A 374 29.75 3.97 -6.34
CA HIS A 374 30.75 4.37 -7.35
C HIS A 374 30.30 4.09 -8.80
N ALA A 375 29.08 3.60 -9.01
CA ALA A 375 28.54 3.33 -10.33
C ALA A 375 28.14 4.64 -11.01
N THR A 376 28.72 4.92 -12.18
CA THR A 376 28.48 6.16 -12.94
C THR A 376 27.24 6.10 -13.84
N THR A 377 26.57 4.94 -13.95
CA THR A 377 25.39 4.74 -14.80
C THR A 377 24.25 4.02 -14.06
N PRO A 378 22.99 4.47 -14.21
CA PRO A 378 21.82 3.73 -13.71
C PRO A 378 21.77 2.34 -14.32
N ARG A 379 21.47 1.32 -13.52
CA ARG A 379 21.38 -0.06 -13.97
C ARG A 379 19.93 -0.53 -13.92
N THR A 380 19.38 -0.93 -15.06
CA THR A 380 18.09 -1.62 -15.11
C THR A 380 18.22 -2.99 -14.47
N LEU A 381 17.38 -3.24 -13.47
CA LEU A 381 17.18 -4.56 -12.87
C LEU A 381 15.98 -5.21 -13.52
N THR A 382 16.08 -6.51 -13.80
CA THR A 382 14.96 -7.33 -14.27
C THR A 382 14.77 -8.49 -13.31
N GLY A 383 13.53 -8.73 -12.92
CA GLY A 383 13.11 -9.86 -12.08
C GLY A 383 12.03 -10.68 -12.78
N GLY A 384 11.93 -11.95 -12.42
CA GLY A 384 10.91 -12.86 -12.93
C GLY A 384 10.44 -13.79 -11.82
N GLY A 385 9.26 -14.38 -12.03
CA GLY A 385 8.62 -15.25 -11.06
C GLY A 385 7.55 -16.11 -11.71
N PRO A 386 6.95 -17.05 -10.96
CA PRO A 386 5.89 -17.89 -11.52
C PRO A 386 4.61 -17.10 -11.82
N ARG A 387 4.46 -15.91 -11.22
CA ARG A 387 3.42 -14.90 -11.47
C ARG A 387 4.07 -13.51 -11.51
N LEU A 388 3.42 -12.55 -12.18
CA LEU A 388 3.91 -11.18 -12.31
C LEU A 388 3.96 -10.43 -10.96
N ASP A 389 2.99 -10.64 -10.08
CA ASP A 389 2.98 -10.05 -8.73
C ASP A 389 4.20 -10.47 -7.89
N LEU A 390 4.54 -11.75 -7.90
CA LEU A 390 5.73 -12.28 -7.25
C LEU A 390 7.02 -11.73 -7.87
N ALA A 391 7.08 -11.64 -9.21
CA ALA A 391 8.22 -11.01 -9.88
C ALA A 391 8.41 -9.56 -9.44
N ARG A 392 7.31 -8.80 -9.27
CA ARG A 392 7.35 -7.41 -8.81
C ARG A 392 7.78 -7.29 -7.34
N LEU A 393 7.28 -8.15 -6.46
CA LEU A 393 7.68 -8.18 -5.05
C LEU A 393 9.17 -8.49 -4.89
N GLU A 394 9.64 -9.55 -5.54
CA GLU A 394 11.04 -9.97 -5.50
C GLU A 394 11.99 -8.89 -6.03
N LEU A 395 11.62 -8.27 -7.16
CA LEU A 395 12.38 -7.19 -7.76
C LEU A 395 12.42 -5.94 -6.86
N PHE A 396 11.30 -5.58 -6.23
CA PHE A 396 11.24 -4.48 -5.28
C PHE A 396 12.19 -4.69 -4.09
N CYS A 397 12.10 -5.87 -3.45
CA CYS A 397 12.98 -6.23 -2.35
C CYS A 397 14.46 -6.13 -2.76
N ARG A 398 14.80 -6.65 -3.94
CA ARG A 398 16.17 -6.56 -4.46
C ARG A 398 16.62 -5.13 -4.74
N ALA A 399 15.76 -4.29 -5.33
CA ALA A 399 16.06 -2.89 -5.58
C ALA A 399 16.27 -2.10 -4.28
N ALA A 400 15.49 -2.40 -3.24
CA ALA A 400 15.66 -1.82 -1.92
C ALA A 400 16.98 -2.25 -1.26
N GLU A 401 17.33 -3.54 -1.31
CA GLU A 401 18.61 -4.07 -0.81
C GLU A 401 19.81 -3.40 -1.49
N LEU A 402 19.73 -3.19 -2.81
CA LEU A 402 20.73 -2.46 -3.60
C LEU A 402 20.96 -1.03 -3.11
N LEU A 403 19.87 -0.31 -2.83
CA LEU A 403 19.91 1.07 -2.37
C LEU A 403 20.35 1.20 -0.90
N LEU A 404 20.13 0.17 -0.09
CA LEU A 404 20.63 0.11 1.30
C LEU A 404 22.10 -0.34 1.40
N GLY A 405 22.61 -1.04 0.38
CA GLY A 405 23.95 -1.64 0.36
C GLY A 405 23.87 -3.17 0.28
N GLU A 406 24.00 -3.71 -0.94
CA GLU A 406 23.67 -5.09 -1.34
C GLU A 406 24.10 -6.22 -0.39
N THR A 407 25.25 -6.08 0.28
CA THR A 407 25.85 -7.17 1.05
C THR A 407 25.49 -7.15 2.53
N THR A 408 24.78 -6.12 2.97
CA THR A 408 24.52 -5.85 4.39
C THR A 408 23.06 -6.06 4.74
N PHE A 409 22.14 -5.95 3.78
CA PHE A 409 20.71 -5.92 4.06
C PHE A 409 19.93 -7.00 3.33
N THR A 410 18.90 -7.52 3.98
CA THR A 410 17.82 -8.26 3.32
C THR A 410 16.50 -7.55 3.57
N VAL A 411 15.70 -7.36 2.52
CA VAL A 411 14.38 -6.74 2.59
C VAL A 411 13.32 -7.79 2.27
N GLY A 412 12.30 -7.89 3.09
CA GLY A 412 11.11 -8.71 2.84
C GLY A 412 9.83 -7.93 3.12
N ALA A 413 8.73 -8.36 2.49
CA ALA A 413 7.41 -7.77 2.74
C ALA A 413 6.98 -7.93 4.20
N ASP A 414 7.29 -9.06 4.83
CA ASP A 414 7.05 -9.34 6.24
C ASP A 414 8.28 -10.02 6.88
N PRO A 415 8.30 -10.25 8.21
CA PRO A 415 9.43 -10.87 8.90
C PRO A 415 9.77 -12.29 8.41
N GLY A 416 8.76 -13.12 8.16
CA GLY A 416 8.93 -14.48 7.65
C GLY A 416 9.50 -14.48 6.25
N HIS A 417 9.02 -13.60 5.38
CA HIS A 417 9.55 -13.42 4.03
C HIS A 417 11.02 -12.95 4.06
N ALA A 418 11.34 -11.92 4.84
CA ALA A 418 12.72 -11.42 4.98
C ALA A 418 13.67 -12.51 5.48
N ARG A 419 13.27 -13.24 6.54
CA ARG A 419 14.03 -14.37 7.10
C ARG A 419 14.23 -15.48 6.07
N GLY A 420 13.17 -15.88 5.37
CA GLY A 420 13.22 -16.91 4.33
C GLY A 420 14.19 -16.57 3.19
N ARG A 421 14.24 -15.30 2.76
CA ARG A 421 15.21 -14.79 1.78
C ARG A 421 16.64 -14.86 2.31
N THR A 422 16.90 -14.32 3.51
CA THR A 422 18.26 -14.29 4.08
C THR A 422 18.82 -15.69 4.29
N LEU A 423 18.00 -16.63 4.78
CA LEU A 423 18.42 -18.02 5.01
C LEU A 423 18.76 -18.74 3.71
N ARG A 424 17.95 -18.59 2.65
CA ARG A 424 18.25 -19.16 1.32
C ARG A 424 19.53 -18.57 0.74
N HIS A 425 19.71 -17.25 0.84
CA HIS A 425 20.93 -16.58 0.38
C HIS A 425 22.19 -17.07 1.13
N THR A 426 22.10 -17.19 2.45
CA THR A 426 23.19 -17.70 3.30
C THR A 426 23.53 -19.15 2.98
N ALA A 427 22.50 -19.99 2.83
CA ALA A 427 22.66 -21.40 2.48
C ALA A 427 23.32 -21.57 1.11
N ALA A 428 22.83 -20.86 0.08
CA ALA A 428 23.41 -20.89 -1.27
C ALA A 428 24.90 -20.54 -1.27
N ARG A 429 25.28 -19.45 -0.59
CA ARG A 429 26.69 -19.03 -0.46
C ARG A 429 27.56 -20.07 0.25
N ARG A 430 27.11 -20.62 1.38
CA ARG A 430 27.88 -21.62 2.14
C ARG A 430 28.01 -22.93 1.39
N LEU A 431 26.96 -23.34 0.68
CA LEU A 431 26.96 -24.54 -0.14
C LEU A 431 27.83 -24.40 -1.40
N ALA A 432 27.88 -23.22 -2.00
CA ALA A 432 28.77 -22.93 -3.13
C ALA A 432 30.26 -22.96 -2.75
N ALA A 433 30.59 -22.62 -1.49
CA ALA A 433 31.97 -22.62 -0.99
C ALA A 433 32.54 -24.02 -0.67
N ALA A 434 31.69 -25.06 -0.57
CA ALA A 434 32.09 -26.44 -0.28
C ALA A 434 31.59 -27.43 -1.36
N PRO A 435 31.98 -27.28 -2.64
CA PRO A 435 31.42 -28.06 -3.75
C PRO A 435 31.90 -29.52 -3.80
N HIS A 436 33.08 -29.84 -3.23
CA HIS A 436 33.72 -31.14 -3.39
C HIS A 436 33.26 -32.24 -2.43
N ASP A 437 32.46 -31.90 -1.42
CA ASP A 437 32.12 -32.85 -0.35
C ASP A 437 30.80 -33.59 -0.59
N ARG A 438 30.08 -33.34 -1.71
CA ARG A 438 28.68 -33.79 -1.88
C ARG A 438 28.31 -34.20 -3.29
N PRO A 439 28.09 -35.50 -3.56
CA PRO A 439 27.62 -35.95 -4.85
C PRO A 439 26.21 -35.39 -5.17
N PRO A 440 25.90 -35.15 -6.46
CA PRO A 440 24.56 -34.76 -6.87
C PRO A 440 23.55 -35.89 -6.58
N LEU A 441 22.30 -35.53 -6.31
CA LEU A 441 21.21 -36.48 -6.15
C LEU A 441 20.82 -37.10 -7.48
N ASP A 442 20.45 -38.39 -7.44
CA ASP A 442 19.86 -39.10 -8.58
C ASP A 442 18.64 -38.32 -9.12
N PRO A 443 18.59 -38.04 -10.45
CA PRO A 443 17.45 -37.42 -11.11
C PRO A 443 16.08 -38.04 -10.79
N ALA A 444 16.01 -39.33 -10.45
CA ALA A 444 14.77 -39.99 -10.06
C ALA A 444 14.06 -39.31 -8.87
N HIS A 445 14.79 -38.60 -8.02
CA HIS A 445 14.23 -37.91 -6.84
C HIS A 445 13.58 -36.54 -7.15
N TRP A 446 13.83 -35.95 -8.31
CA TRP A 446 13.38 -34.57 -8.60
C TRP A 446 12.84 -34.35 -10.00
N SER A 447 13.21 -35.16 -10.98
CA SER A 447 12.82 -34.99 -12.40
C SER A 447 11.31 -35.12 -12.66
N GLY A 448 10.57 -35.82 -11.80
CA GLY A 448 9.12 -35.98 -11.89
C GLY A 448 8.30 -34.76 -11.45
N HIS A 449 8.93 -33.72 -10.90
CA HIS A 449 8.22 -32.55 -10.38
C HIS A 449 7.56 -31.76 -11.53
N PRO A 450 6.24 -31.48 -11.49
CA PRO A 450 5.51 -30.93 -12.64
C PRO A 450 5.98 -29.51 -13.01
N GLN A 451 6.28 -28.66 -12.03
CA GLN A 451 6.79 -27.31 -12.26
C GLN A 451 8.19 -27.33 -12.87
N LEU A 452 9.03 -28.27 -12.42
CA LEU A 452 10.34 -28.45 -13.03
C LEU A 452 10.20 -28.86 -14.49
N ARG A 453 9.33 -29.84 -14.78
CA ARG A 453 9.09 -30.29 -16.17
C ARG A 453 8.69 -29.11 -17.05
N HIS A 454 7.81 -28.24 -16.57
CA HIS A 454 7.41 -27.03 -17.29
C HIS A 454 8.59 -26.09 -17.58
N TRP A 455 9.34 -25.67 -16.55
CA TRP A 455 10.44 -24.71 -16.70
C TRP A 455 11.64 -25.30 -17.45
N TRP A 456 11.95 -26.58 -17.23
CA TRP A 456 13.04 -27.27 -17.93
C TRP A 456 12.74 -27.45 -19.42
N THR A 457 11.51 -27.83 -19.77
CA THR A 457 11.07 -27.91 -21.17
C THR A 457 11.07 -26.53 -21.84
N THR A 458 10.72 -25.49 -21.08
CA THR A 458 10.78 -24.11 -21.56
C THR A 458 12.23 -23.69 -21.85
N LEU A 459 13.16 -23.95 -20.93
CA LEU A 459 14.58 -23.60 -21.10
C LEU A 459 15.24 -24.35 -22.26
N THR A 460 15.09 -25.68 -22.28
CA THR A 460 15.83 -26.56 -23.20
C THR A 460 15.12 -26.74 -24.54
N GLY A 461 13.79 -26.78 -24.54
CA GLY A 461 12.98 -26.95 -25.74
C GLY A 461 12.62 -25.61 -26.39
N ARG A 462 11.89 -24.74 -25.67
CA ARG A 462 11.38 -23.47 -26.26
C ARG A 462 12.45 -22.41 -26.48
N LEU A 463 13.35 -22.24 -25.52
CA LEU A 463 14.46 -21.29 -25.59
C LEU A 463 15.74 -21.89 -26.19
N ALA A 464 15.74 -23.20 -26.47
CA ALA A 464 16.85 -23.94 -27.06
C ALA A 464 18.20 -23.73 -26.32
N VAL A 465 18.18 -23.56 -25.00
CA VAL A 465 19.39 -23.37 -24.20
C VAL A 465 19.91 -24.72 -23.70
N PRO A 466 21.08 -25.20 -24.18
CA PRO A 466 21.69 -26.40 -23.63
C PRO A 466 22.17 -26.11 -22.20
N ALA A 467 21.59 -26.80 -21.23
CA ALA A 467 21.87 -26.60 -19.81
C ALA A 467 21.98 -27.93 -19.05
N ARG A 468 22.68 -27.90 -17.92
CA ARG A 468 22.74 -28.99 -16.94
C ARG A 468 22.14 -28.52 -15.62
N LEU A 469 21.42 -29.43 -14.96
CA LEU A 469 20.80 -29.20 -13.67
C LEU A 469 21.36 -30.22 -12.68
N GLU A 470 21.89 -29.72 -11.56
CA GLU A 470 22.41 -30.52 -10.47
C GLU A 470 21.68 -30.15 -9.18
N VAL A 471 21.31 -31.16 -8.38
CA VAL A 471 20.64 -30.98 -7.09
C VAL A 471 21.48 -31.63 -6.00
N HIS A 472 21.77 -30.88 -4.93
CA HIS A 472 22.59 -31.32 -3.81
C HIS A 472 21.80 -31.19 -2.50
N ARG A 473 21.94 -32.18 -1.62
CA ARG A 473 21.38 -32.09 -0.27
C ARG A 473 22.27 -31.20 0.61
N ALA A 474 21.64 -30.34 1.40
CA ALA A 474 22.31 -29.39 2.27
C ALA A 474 23.06 -30.02 3.46
N ALA A 475 22.56 -31.15 3.98
CA ALA A 475 23.24 -31.98 4.98
C ALA A 475 22.60 -33.38 5.00
N PRO A 476 23.29 -34.43 5.45
CA PRO A 476 22.67 -35.73 5.71
C PRO A 476 21.41 -35.56 6.58
N HIS A 477 20.30 -36.19 6.18
CA HIS A 477 18.99 -36.13 6.87
C HIS A 477 18.30 -34.76 6.96
N ALA A 478 18.86 -33.69 6.37
CA ALA A 478 18.18 -32.40 6.32
C ALA A 478 17.21 -32.31 5.13
N HIS A 479 16.04 -31.72 5.38
CA HIS A 479 15.05 -31.31 4.37
C HIS A 479 15.40 -29.92 3.84
N ALA A 480 16.57 -29.84 3.19
CA ALA A 480 17.04 -28.64 2.50
C ALA A 480 17.92 -29.07 1.33
N TYR A 481 17.64 -28.54 0.15
CA TYR A 481 18.25 -28.94 -1.11
C TYR A 481 18.62 -27.70 -1.91
N ARG A 482 19.80 -27.71 -2.51
CA ARG A 482 20.27 -26.67 -3.41
C ARG A 482 20.28 -27.20 -4.83
N ALA A 483 19.65 -26.49 -5.75
CA ALA A 483 19.68 -26.80 -7.16
C ALA A 483 20.43 -25.71 -7.94
N VAL A 484 21.16 -26.12 -8.97
CA VAL A 484 22.00 -25.25 -9.80
C VAL A 484 21.77 -25.59 -11.26
N VAL A 485 21.43 -24.59 -12.07
CA VAL A 485 21.35 -24.70 -13.53
C VAL A 485 22.51 -23.96 -14.15
N ARG A 486 23.31 -24.64 -14.95
CA ARG A 486 24.45 -24.07 -15.68
C ARG A 486 24.28 -24.28 -17.18
N ARG A 487 24.75 -23.33 -17.98
CA ARG A 487 24.85 -23.54 -19.43
C ARG A 487 25.88 -24.63 -19.68
N THR A 488 25.59 -25.57 -20.58
CA THR A 488 26.58 -26.54 -21.03
C THR A 488 27.64 -25.80 -21.87
N PRO A 489 28.95 -25.99 -21.61
CA PRO A 489 29.97 -25.46 -22.51
C PRO A 489 29.71 -25.98 -23.93
N GLN A 490 29.67 -25.09 -24.93
CA GLN A 490 29.75 -25.55 -26.32
C GLN A 490 31.16 -26.13 -26.51
N GLU A 491 31.24 -27.36 -27.01
CA GLU A 491 32.52 -27.89 -27.49
C GLU A 491 33.05 -26.94 -28.57
N PRO A 492 34.27 -26.40 -28.45
CA PRO A 492 34.86 -25.69 -29.57
C PRO A 492 35.01 -26.68 -30.73
N GLU A 493 34.75 -26.22 -31.97
CA GLU A 493 34.93 -27.02 -33.19
C GLU A 493 36.38 -27.56 -33.37
N HIS A 494 37.31 -27.22 -32.48
CA HIS A 494 38.72 -27.61 -32.52
C HIS A 494 39.19 -28.18 -31.17
N GLY A 495 38.78 -29.42 -30.87
CA GLY A 495 39.49 -30.35 -29.98
C GLY A 495 39.46 -30.09 -28.46
N PRO A 496 39.70 -31.14 -27.64
CA PRO A 496 39.59 -31.03 -26.18
C PRO A 496 40.87 -30.42 -25.59
N GLY A 497 40.83 -29.12 -25.28
CA GLY A 497 41.84 -28.47 -24.45
C GLY A 497 41.60 -28.73 -22.96
N PRO A 498 42.65 -28.98 -22.14
CA PRO A 498 42.49 -29.18 -20.70
C PRO A 498 42.26 -27.83 -20.02
N GLY A 499 41.00 -27.44 -19.89
CA GLY A 499 40.64 -26.16 -19.23
C GLY A 499 39.17 -25.78 -19.21
N HIS A 500 38.23 -26.70 -19.47
CA HIS A 500 36.81 -26.38 -19.45
C HIS A 500 36.27 -26.30 -18.02
N GLY A 501 36.33 -25.10 -17.45
CA GLY A 501 35.61 -24.77 -16.22
C GLY A 501 34.09 -24.95 -16.38
N PRO A 502 33.34 -25.02 -15.27
CA PRO A 502 31.89 -25.12 -15.31
C PRO A 502 31.30 -23.93 -16.07
N GLY A 503 30.32 -24.19 -16.96
CA GLY A 503 29.66 -23.13 -17.72
C GLY A 503 28.93 -22.12 -16.82
N PRO A 504 28.54 -20.95 -17.38
CA PRO A 504 27.95 -19.86 -16.62
C PRO A 504 26.70 -20.31 -15.87
N LEU A 505 26.57 -19.83 -14.63
CA LEU A 505 25.39 -20.04 -13.79
C LEU A 505 24.20 -19.32 -14.42
N LEU A 506 23.14 -20.07 -14.71
CA LEU A 506 21.89 -19.54 -15.24
C LEU A 506 20.85 -19.37 -14.12
N GLY A 507 20.81 -20.28 -13.15
CA GLY A 507 19.87 -20.22 -12.04
C GLY A 507 20.30 -21.04 -10.84
N GLU A 508 19.85 -20.64 -9.66
CA GLU A 508 20.14 -21.28 -8.38
C GLU A 508 18.92 -21.15 -7.46
N ALA A 509 18.67 -22.17 -6.64
CA ALA A 509 17.61 -22.12 -5.63
C ALA A 509 17.91 -23.04 -4.45
N VAL A 510 17.30 -22.75 -3.29
CA VAL A 510 17.38 -23.57 -2.07
C VAL A 510 15.97 -23.79 -1.51
N GLU A 511 15.52 -25.05 -1.43
CA GLU A 511 14.15 -25.39 -0.99
C GLU A 511 14.06 -26.66 -0.14
N ALA A 512 12.88 -26.88 0.45
CA ALA A 512 12.57 -28.00 1.34
C ALA A 512 12.60 -29.37 0.65
N THR A 513 12.28 -29.42 -0.63
CA THR A 513 12.26 -30.65 -1.43
C THR A 513 13.21 -30.52 -2.63
N PRO A 514 13.75 -31.63 -3.15
CA PRO A 514 14.66 -31.57 -4.29
C PRO A 514 13.93 -31.15 -5.59
N GLY A 515 12.65 -31.46 -5.73
CA GLY A 515 11.81 -31.04 -6.86
C GLY A 515 11.52 -29.53 -6.86
N ASP A 516 11.20 -28.95 -5.71
CA ASP A 516 10.99 -27.50 -5.56
C ASP A 516 12.27 -26.72 -5.86
N ALA A 517 13.41 -27.16 -5.31
CA ALA A 517 14.71 -26.54 -5.56
C ALA A 517 15.02 -26.55 -7.06
N ALA A 518 14.86 -27.72 -7.71
CA ALA A 518 15.04 -27.87 -9.14
C ALA A 518 14.11 -26.94 -9.96
N ALA A 519 12.83 -26.85 -9.58
CA ALA A 519 11.85 -26.03 -10.26
C ALA A 519 12.18 -24.53 -10.18
N PHE A 520 12.53 -24.00 -9.01
CA PHE A 520 12.95 -22.59 -8.87
C PHE A 520 14.28 -22.29 -9.56
N ALA A 521 15.25 -23.21 -9.54
CA ALA A 521 16.51 -23.02 -10.26
C ALA A 521 16.29 -22.99 -11.79
N ALA A 522 15.39 -23.83 -12.31
CA ALA A 522 14.99 -23.82 -13.72
C ALA A 522 14.21 -22.55 -14.09
N LEU A 523 13.29 -22.09 -13.23
CA LEU A 523 12.57 -20.82 -13.39
C LEU A 523 13.55 -19.64 -13.45
N ALA A 524 14.49 -19.56 -12.51
CA ALA A 524 15.53 -18.52 -12.49
C ALA A 524 16.37 -18.51 -13.77
N ALA A 525 16.71 -19.70 -14.31
CA ALA A 525 17.41 -19.82 -15.58
C ALA A 525 16.58 -19.33 -16.77
N VAL A 526 15.29 -19.64 -16.83
CA VAL A 526 14.36 -19.11 -17.87
C VAL A 526 14.27 -17.60 -17.76
N THR A 527 14.14 -17.05 -16.55
CA THR A 527 14.15 -15.60 -16.29
C THR A 527 15.44 -14.95 -16.79
N ALA A 528 16.61 -15.48 -16.42
CA ALA A 528 17.89 -14.92 -16.81
C ALA A 528 18.08 -14.91 -18.33
N VAL A 529 17.71 -15.98 -19.03
CA VAL A 529 17.79 -16.08 -20.49
C VAL A 529 16.83 -15.10 -21.17
N THR A 530 15.58 -15.03 -20.70
CA THR A 530 14.56 -14.16 -21.30
C THR A 530 14.89 -12.68 -21.08
N ALA A 531 15.36 -12.32 -19.88
CA ALA A 531 15.81 -10.96 -19.55
C ALA A 531 17.04 -10.54 -20.38
N ALA A 532 17.99 -11.44 -20.60
CA ALA A 532 19.17 -11.17 -21.44
C ALA A 532 18.79 -10.96 -22.90
N ALA A 533 17.84 -11.75 -23.44
CA ALA A 533 17.34 -11.59 -24.81
C ALA A 533 16.62 -10.26 -25.04
N ALA A 534 15.96 -9.73 -24.00
CA ALA A 534 15.30 -8.42 -24.04
C ALA A 534 16.27 -7.22 -23.89
N ALA A 535 17.59 -7.45 -23.86
CA ALA A 535 18.62 -6.44 -23.56
C ALA A 535 18.38 -5.67 -22.24
N ALA A 536 17.58 -6.24 -21.33
CA ALA A 536 17.09 -5.59 -20.11
C ALA A 536 17.97 -5.84 -18.88
N ALA A 537 19.09 -6.58 -19.04
CA ALA A 537 20.01 -6.93 -17.97
C ALA A 537 21.45 -6.60 -18.33
N ALA A 538 22.12 -5.77 -17.52
CA ALA A 538 23.56 -5.56 -17.64
C ALA A 538 24.33 -6.83 -17.23
N PRO A 539 25.40 -7.22 -17.94
CA PRO A 539 26.23 -8.35 -17.55
C PRO A 539 27.00 -8.04 -16.25
N GLY A 540 27.12 -9.02 -15.34
CA GLY A 540 28.21 -8.98 -14.35
C GLY A 540 27.93 -9.40 -12.90
N ALA A 541 26.70 -9.76 -12.50
CA ALA A 541 26.44 -10.35 -11.18
C ALA A 541 25.61 -11.63 -11.31
N PRO A 542 25.97 -12.72 -10.61
CA PRO A 542 25.12 -13.90 -10.56
C PRO A 542 23.76 -13.53 -9.95
N PRO A 543 22.63 -14.06 -10.48
CA PRO A 543 21.33 -13.80 -9.90
C PRO A 543 21.31 -14.32 -8.45
N PRO A 544 20.67 -13.60 -7.51
CA PRO A 544 20.45 -14.16 -6.18
C PRO A 544 19.65 -15.47 -6.29
N PRO A 545 19.79 -16.40 -5.33
CA PRO A 545 19.04 -17.64 -5.37
C PRO A 545 17.54 -17.33 -5.36
N SER A 546 16.82 -17.91 -6.31
CA SER A 546 15.36 -17.86 -6.37
C SER A 546 14.76 -18.83 -5.35
N GLY A 547 13.53 -18.58 -4.91
CA GLY A 547 12.85 -19.49 -3.99
C GLY A 547 11.43 -19.09 -3.64
N GLY A 548 10.79 -19.94 -2.83
CA GLY A 548 9.41 -19.85 -2.39
C GLY A 548 9.20 -18.99 -1.13
N ALA A 549 10.13 -18.12 -0.75
CA ALA A 549 10.04 -17.34 0.50
C ALA A 549 8.78 -16.45 0.58
N ALA A 550 8.24 -16.02 -0.56
CA ALA A 550 7.00 -15.25 -0.67
C ALA A 550 5.72 -16.13 -0.75
N ALA A 551 5.85 -17.46 -0.75
CA ALA A 551 4.72 -18.37 -0.90
C ALA A 551 3.65 -18.21 0.21
N PRO A 552 4.01 -18.02 1.50
CA PRO A 552 3.02 -17.74 2.54
C PRO A 552 2.15 -16.51 2.25
N LEU A 553 2.75 -15.40 1.81
CA LEU A 553 2.01 -14.19 1.41
C LEU A 553 1.12 -14.41 0.19
N ALA A 554 1.58 -15.22 -0.76
CA ALA A 554 0.83 -15.50 -1.99
C ALA A 554 -0.36 -16.44 -1.76
N ALA A 555 -0.28 -17.33 -0.78
CA ALA A 555 -1.34 -18.25 -0.39
C ALA A 555 -2.31 -17.65 0.65
N ALA A 556 -1.87 -16.63 1.40
CA ALA A 556 -2.69 -15.98 2.43
C ALA A 556 -3.98 -15.39 1.83
N GLY A 557 -5.13 -15.79 2.38
CA GLY A 557 -6.45 -15.30 1.95
C GLY A 557 -6.91 -15.81 0.57
N VAL A 558 -6.13 -16.65 -0.10
CA VAL A 558 -6.45 -17.19 -1.43
C VAL A 558 -6.85 -18.66 -1.29
N PRO A 559 -8.14 -19.01 -1.41
CA PRO A 559 -8.55 -20.41 -1.40
C PRO A 559 -8.03 -21.08 -2.67
N THR A 560 -7.21 -22.12 -2.52
CA THR A 560 -6.88 -23.00 -3.64
C THR A 560 -8.09 -23.85 -3.98
N ALA A 561 -8.38 -23.98 -5.27
CA ALA A 561 -9.44 -24.88 -5.70
C ALA A 561 -9.03 -26.33 -5.41
N THR A 562 -9.97 -27.19 -5.04
CA THR A 562 -9.68 -28.59 -4.63
C THR A 562 -9.06 -29.46 -5.73
N TRP A 563 -9.11 -29.01 -6.99
CA TRP A 563 -8.51 -29.68 -8.15
C TRP A 563 -7.11 -29.15 -8.49
N GLU A 564 -6.67 -28.04 -7.88
CA GLU A 564 -5.34 -27.48 -8.10
C GLU A 564 -4.29 -28.32 -7.35
N ASP A 565 -3.68 -29.25 -8.08
CA ASP A 565 -2.51 -30.01 -7.63
C ASP A 565 -1.20 -29.18 -7.75
N PRO A 566 -0.04 -29.69 -7.32
CA PRO A 566 1.26 -29.00 -7.45
C PRO A 566 1.69 -28.71 -8.90
N GLY A 567 1.00 -29.25 -9.91
CA GLY A 567 1.18 -28.88 -11.31
C GLY A 567 0.59 -27.51 -11.66
N TRP A 568 -0.34 -27.01 -10.85
CA TRP A 568 -0.86 -25.64 -10.94
C TRP A 568 -0.09 -24.70 -10.03
N THR A 569 0.17 -23.47 -10.49
CA THR A 569 0.96 -22.49 -9.73
C THR A 569 0.31 -22.15 -8.37
N GLY A 570 -1.03 -22.10 -8.30
CA GLY A 570 -1.76 -21.88 -7.05
C GLY A 570 -1.53 -22.99 -6.03
N GLY A 571 -1.83 -24.24 -6.42
CA GLY A 571 -1.57 -25.43 -5.62
C GLY A 571 -0.10 -25.57 -5.18
N TRP A 572 0.85 -25.31 -6.09
CA TRP A 572 2.28 -25.35 -5.76
C TRP A 572 2.68 -24.30 -4.70
N LEU A 573 2.19 -23.07 -4.81
CA LEU A 573 2.48 -22.01 -3.83
C LEU A 573 1.85 -22.30 -2.46
N ALA A 574 0.64 -22.86 -2.41
CA ALA A 574 0.03 -23.28 -1.15
C ALA A 574 0.82 -24.39 -0.46
N ASP A 575 1.29 -25.37 -1.24
CA ASP A 575 2.16 -26.45 -0.77
C ASP A 575 3.49 -25.93 -0.22
N LEU A 576 4.12 -24.96 -0.90
CA LEU A 576 5.34 -24.30 -0.44
C LEU A 576 5.09 -23.52 0.86
N ALA A 577 3.97 -22.80 0.95
CA ALA A 577 3.61 -22.05 2.15
C ALA A 577 3.53 -22.95 3.39
N GLY A 578 2.94 -24.15 3.25
CA GLY A 578 2.86 -25.13 4.34
C GLY A 578 4.21 -25.73 4.79
N ARG A 579 5.28 -25.56 3.99
CA ARG A 579 6.63 -26.08 4.28
C ARG A 579 7.62 -24.99 4.72
N GLU A 580 7.28 -23.72 4.58
CA GLU A 580 8.22 -22.61 4.72
C GLU A 580 8.83 -22.55 6.13
N GLU A 581 8.02 -22.66 7.18
CA GLU A 581 8.51 -22.60 8.57
C GLU A 581 9.54 -23.72 8.86
N ALA A 582 9.22 -24.96 8.50
CA ALA A 582 10.10 -26.11 8.70
C ALA A 582 11.42 -25.99 7.90
N LEU A 583 11.36 -25.40 6.71
CA LEU A 583 12.55 -25.09 5.91
C LEU A 583 13.41 -24.02 6.58
N GLN A 584 12.80 -22.91 7.00
CA GLN A 584 13.52 -21.83 7.67
C GLN A 584 14.23 -22.34 8.94
N ASP A 585 13.57 -23.18 9.73
CA ASP A 585 14.17 -23.80 10.89
C ASP A 585 15.33 -24.74 10.54
N THR A 586 15.18 -25.52 9.47
CA THR A 586 16.25 -26.39 8.97
C THR A 586 17.46 -25.58 8.50
N LEU A 587 17.25 -24.53 7.71
CA LEU A 587 18.32 -23.66 7.23
C LEU A 587 18.97 -22.88 8.37
N HIS A 588 18.20 -22.43 9.36
CA HIS A 588 18.74 -21.76 10.53
C HIS A 588 19.61 -22.70 11.37
N ARG A 589 19.20 -23.96 11.59
CA ARG A 589 20.05 -24.95 12.29
C ARG A 589 21.36 -25.25 11.56
N LEU A 590 21.33 -25.31 10.24
CA LEU A 590 22.50 -25.63 9.43
C LEU A 590 23.43 -24.43 9.20
N TYR A 591 22.85 -23.25 9.02
CA TYR A 591 23.54 -22.08 8.46
C TYR A 591 23.31 -20.78 9.22
N GLY A 592 22.48 -20.77 10.26
CA GLY A 592 22.44 -19.67 11.22
C GLY A 592 23.83 -19.43 11.82
N ALA A 593 24.10 -18.20 12.26
CA ALA A 593 25.23 -17.98 13.14
C ALA A 593 24.92 -18.63 14.50
N ARG A 594 25.96 -19.07 15.21
CA ARG A 594 25.79 -19.66 16.54
C ARG A 594 25.25 -18.56 17.46
N PRO A 595 24.31 -18.86 18.37
CA PRO A 595 23.83 -17.88 19.32
C PRO A 595 25.03 -17.29 20.07
N THR A 596 25.21 -15.99 19.92
CA THR A 596 26.07 -15.20 20.77
C THR A 596 25.54 -15.38 22.20
N THR A 597 26.39 -15.82 23.13
CA THR A 597 26.04 -16.06 24.54
C THR A 597 25.69 -14.78 25.31
N THR A 598 25.63 -13.65 24.63
CA THR A 598 25.21 -12.38 25.18
C THR A 598 23.71 -12.24 24.91
N PRO A 599 22.85 -12.19 25.93
CA PRO A 599 21.44 -11.94 25.71
C PRO A 599 21.29 -10.64 24.90
N PRO A 600 20.47 -10.62 23.83
CA PRO A 600 20.18 -9.37 23.16
C PRO A 600 19.55 -8.44 24.21
N ALA A 601 20.14 -7.26 24.38
CA ALA A 601 19.48 -6.21 25.12
C ALA A 601 18.08 -6.01 24.49
N PRO A 602 17.03 -5.75 25.29
CA PRO A 602 15.72 -5.42 24.72
C PRO A 602 15.94 -4.34 23.69
N ALA A 603 15.59 -4.63 22.43
CA ALA A 603 15.78 -3.69 21.35
C ALA A 603 15.07 -2.41 21.78
N PRO A 604 15.77 -1.28 21.93
CA PRO A 604 15.09 -0.01 22.12
C PRO A 604 14.10 0.13 20.96
N ALA A 605 12.93 0.70 21.23
CA ALA A 605 12.00 1.09 20.17
C ALA A 605 12.84 1.74 19.06
N PRO A 606 12.73 1.29 17.79
CA PRO A 606 13.64 1.70 16.75
C PRO A 606 13.69 3.23 16.76
N ALA A 607 14.87 3.78 17.05
CA ALA A 607 15.06 5.21 16.95
C ALA A 607 14.61 5.62 15.53
N PRO A 608 13.93 6.77 15.38
CA PRO A 608 13.50 7.22 14.06
C PRO A 608 14.72 7.29 13.15
N ASP A 609 14.85 6.31 12.27
CA ASP A 609 15.86 6.26 11.23
C ASP A 609 15.29 7.03 10.04
N PRO A 610 15.78 8.25 9.75
CA PRO A 610 15.30 9.04 8.63
C PRO A 610 15.72 8.44 7.28
N GLY A 611 16.55 7.39 7.28
CA GLY A 611 17.00 6.69 6.10
C GLY A 611 15.95 5.78 5.45
N LEU A 612 16.33 5.22 4.30
CA LEU A 612 15.48 4.32 3.51
C LEU A 612 14.99 3.10 4.31
N ALA A 613 15.80 2.58 5.25
CA ALA A 613 15.41 1.45 6.09
C ALA A 613 14.25 1.82 7.03
N GLY A 614 14.31 2.98 7.69
CA GLY A 614 13.20 3.48 8.49
C GLY A 614 11.94 3.78 7.68
N LEU A 615 12.08 4.16 6.40
CA LEU A 615 10.94 4.32 5.48
C LEU A 615 10.28 3.01 5.10
N LEU A 616 11.07 2.01 4.72
CA LEU A 616 10.57 0.65 4.46
C LEU A 616 9.84 0.09 5.68
N ARG A 617 10.40 0.24 6.88
CA ARG A 617 9.76 -0.17 8.15
C ARG A 617 8.45 0.58 8.42
N SER A 618 8.38 1.87 8.11
CA SER A 618 7.12 2.63 8.23
C SER A 618 6.02 2.13 7.31
N PHE A 619 6.38 1.60 6.13
CA PHE A 619 5.46 0.92 5.22
C PHE A 619 5.28 -0.57 5.55
N GLY A 620 5.77 -1.03 6.71
CA GLY A 620 5.63 -2.39 7.24
C GLY A 620 6.50 -3.45 6.57
N PHE A 621 7.48 -3.06 5.73
CA PHE A 621 8.50 -3.99 5.25
C PHE A 621 9.49 -4.32 6.37
N THR A 622 10.01 -5.54 6.34
CA THR A 622 11.09 -5.95 7.26
C THR A 622 12.44 -5.75 6.59
N VAL A 623 13.35 -5.08 7.30
CA VAL A 623 14.73 -4.83 6.86
C VAL A 623 15.67 -5.44 7.90
N LEU A 624 16.40 -6.47 7.50
CA LEU A 624 17.36 -7.20 8.34
C LEU A 624 18.80 -6.81 7.95
N HIS A 625 19.62 -6.37 8.90
CA HIS A 625 21.07 -6.16 8.74
C HIS A 625 21.88 -7.46 8.87
N THR A 626 21.35 -8.46 9.58
CA THR A 626 21.94 -9.78 9.71
C THR A 626 20.83 -10.84 9.76
N PRO A 627 21.13 -12.12 9.50
CA PRO A 627 20.14 -13.21 9.58
C PRO A 627 19.48 -13.40 10.95
N GLU A 628 19.95 -12.68 11.98
CA GLU A 628 19.59 -12.87 13.38
C GLU A 628 18.59 -11.83 13.91
N GLU A 629 18.22 -10.83 13.11
CA GLU A 629 17.64 -9.63 13.73
C GLU A 629 16.28 -9.82 14.41
N HIS A 630 15.40 -10.74 14.01
CA HIS A 630 14.13 -10.99 14.74
C HIS A 630 13.81 -12.50 14.86
N ARG A 631 13.61 -12.96 16.10
CA ARG A 631 12.84 -14.18 16.43
C ARG A 631 11.44 -13.79 16.86
#